data_AF-A0A7U9R652-F1
#
_entry.id   AF-A0A7U9R652-F1
#
_cell.length_a   1.000
_cell.length_b   1.000
_cell.length_c   1.000
_cell.angle_alpha   90.00
_cell.angle_beta   90.00
_cell.angle_gamma   90.00
#
_symmetry.space_group_name_H-M   'P 1'
#
loop_
_entity.id
_entity.type
_entity.pdbx_description
1 polymer ?
#
loop_
_entity_poly.entity_id
_entity_poly.type
_entity_poly.pdbx_seq_one_letter_code
_entity_poly.pdbx_strand_id
1 'polypeptide(L)'
;MEYFQLKTQRGNPVPEIVSWYGKLDTRKLTREHYKELPKYFLLNMKTGMDILYPDILTEPFLLVSKEVMDVLKMYEETMPFLFVVLFDTAKGENASYYLPILKEGDGDCREPVYRIKNRNQWEIRVRMDVAESLLARGAEGMELTAIV
;
A
#
# COMPACT_ATOMS: atom_id res chain seq x y z
N MET A 1 8.65 -10.69 -18.64
CA MET A 1 8.68 -9.56 -17.70
C MET A 1 8.30 -10.12 -16.35
N GLU A 2 9.19 -10.02 -15.36
CA GLU A 2 9.04 -10.73 -14.08
C GLU A 2 8.30 -9.86 -13.06
N TYR A 3 7.48 -10.52 -12.25
CA TYR A 3 6.66 -9.91 -11.21
C TYR A 3 6.85 -10.66 -9.89
N PHE A 4 6.65 -9.94 -8.79
CA PHE A 4 6.69 -10.44 -7.43
C PHE A 4 5.37 -10.13 -6.73
N GLN A 5 4.99 -10.97 -5.77
CA GLN A 5 4.00 -10.60 -4.78
C GLN A 5 4.64 -9.67 -3.75
N LEU A 6 4.03 -8.51 -3.54
CA LEU A 6 4.42 -7.54 -2.51
C LEU A 6 3.58 -7.75 -1.25
N LYS A 7 4.24 -7.90 -0.10
CA LYS A 7 3.62 -7.92 1.23
C LYS A 7 4.40 -7.03 2.20
N THR A 8 3.75 -6.62 3.28
CA THR A 8 4.48 -6.08 4.42
C THR A 8 5.34 -7.15 5.06
N GLN A 9 6.58 -6.78 5.37
CA GLN A 9 7.54 -7.65 6.02
C GLN A 9 6.99 -8.17 7.36
N ARG A 10 7.03 -9.49 7.53
CA ARG A 10 6.63 -10.15 8.77
C ARG A 10 7.68 -9.97 9.88
N GLY A 11 7.22 -9.99 11.12
CA GLY A 11 8.08 -9.99 12.30
C GLY A 11 8.41 -8.61 12.86
N ASN A 12 8.17 -7.54 12.09
CA ASN A 12 8.29 -6.17 12.58
C ASN A 12 7.02 -5.73 13.33
N PRO A 13 7.13 -5.03 14.46
CA PRO A 13 6.01 -4.34 15.08
C PRO A 13 5.62 -3.14 14.20
N VAL A 14 4.58 -3.30 13.38
CA VAL A 14 4.05 -2.25 12.48
C VAL A 14 2.69 -1.75 12.96
N PRO A 15 2.24 -0.54 12.55
CA PRO A 15 0.97 0.01 12.98
C PRO A 15 -0.20 -0.87 12.52
N GLU A 16 -1.09 -1.21 13.45
CA GLU A 16 -2.34 -1.91 13.11
C GLU A 16 -3.42 -0.86 12.83
N ILE A 17 -3.93 -0.81 11.61
CA ILE A 17 -5.01 0.11 11.23
C ILE A 17 -6.34 -0.45 11.72
N VAL A 18 -6.99 0.28 12.64
CA VAL A 18 -8.20 -0.16 13.33
C VAL A 18 -9.38 0.76 13.04
N SER A 19 -10.60 0.25 13.21
CA SER A 19 -11.84 1.03 13.10
C SER A 19 -11.96 1.81 11.77
N TRP A 20 -11.44 1.25 10.69
CA TRP A 20 -11.51 1.81 9.33
C TRP A 20 -12.81 1.41 8.61
N TYR A 21 -13.48 0.34 9.05
CA TYR A 21 -14.78 -0.07 8.52
C TYR A 21 -15.79 1.08 8.61
N GLY A 22 -16.39 1.44 7.48
CA GLY A 22 -17.32 2.58 7.35
C GLY A 22 -16.65 3.93 7.11
N LYS A 23 -15.35 4.09 7.41
CA LYS A 23 -14.58 5.29 7.06
C LYS A 23 -14.02 5.23 5.64
N LEU A 24 -13.54 4.05 5.23
CA LEU A 24 -13.00 3.81 3.90
C LEU A 24 -13.70 2.59 3.30
N ASP A 25 -14.42 2.79 2.19
CA ASP A 25 -15.04 1.70 1.43
C ASP A 25 -14.04 1.11 0.45
N THR A 26 -13.43 -0.02 0.82
CA THR A 26 -12.40 -0.69 0.02
C THR A 26 -12.88 -1.11 -1.37
N ARG A 27 -14.20 -1.30 -1.54
CA ARG A 27 -14.83 -1.59 -2.85
C ARG A 27 -14.65 -0.47 -3.86
N LYS A 28 -14.46 0.76 -3.38
CA LYS A 28 -14.25 1.95 -4.22
C LYS A 28 -12.78 2.24 -4.49
N LEU A 29 -11.85 1.44 -3.98
CA LEU A 29 -10.41 1.57 -4.25
C LEU A 29 -10.06 1.08 -5.66
N THR A 30 -10.82 1.47 -6.68
CA THR A 30 -10.65 1.08 -8.09
C THR A 30 -10.40 2.31 -8.93
N ARG A 31 -9.81 2.15 -10.12
CA ARG A 31 -9.56 3.26 -11.06
C ARG A 31 -10.87 3.96 -11.47
N GLU A 32 -12.00 3.25 -11.47
CA GLU A 32 -13.30 3.85 -11.82
C GLU A 32 -13.93 4.62 -10.65
N HIS A 33 -13.91 4.05 -9.43
CA HIS A 33 -14.75 4.54 -8.32
C HIS A 33 -14.00 5.37 -7.28
N TYR A 34 -12.66 5.45 -7.32
CA TYR A 34 -11.89 6.16 -6.29
C TYR A 34 -12.26 7.65 -6.17
N LYS A 35 -12.82 8.26 -7.22
CA LYS A 35 -13.24 9.67 -7.21
C LYS A 35 -14.46 9.92 -6.31
N GLU A 36 -15.21 8.88 -5.97
CA GLU A 36 -16.31 8.96 -5.01
C GLU A 36 -15.82 8.99 -3.55
N LEU A 37 -14.54 8.65 -3.34
CA LEU A 37 -13.92 8.68 -2.03
C LEU A 37 -13.45 10.11 -1.69
N PRO A 38 -13.41 10.45 -0.39
CA PRO A 38 -12.72 11.65 0.08
C PRO A 38 -11.26 11.68 -0.39
N LYS A 39 -10.73 12.89 -0.64
CA LYS A 39 -9.32 13.07 -1.05
C LYS A 39 -8.33 12.71 0.07
N TYR A 40 -8.77 12.73 1.32
CA TYR A 40 -7.96 12.40 2.48
C TYR A 40 -8.76 11.58 3.51
N PHE A 41 -8.06 10.73 4.26
CA PHE A 41 -8.63 9.91 5.33
C PHE A 41 -7.88 10.09 6.64
N LEU A 42 -8.64 10.15 7.73
CA LEU A 42 -8.13 10.09 9.10
C LEU A 42 -8.53 8.73 9.70
N LEU A 43 -7.55 7.84 9.83
CA LEU A 43 -7.76 6.49 10.32
C LEU A 43 -7.07 6.30 11.67
N ASN A 44 -7.66 5.45 12.50
CA ASN A 44 -7.06 5.13 13.79
C ASN A 44 -6.05 4.01 13.60
N MET A 45 -4.94 4.07 14.32
CA MET A 45 -3.99 2.96 14.44
C MET A 45 -3.80 2.59 15.89
N LYS A 46 -3.29 1.38 16.11
CA LYS A 46 -2.70 0.96 17.39
C LYS A 46 -1.23 0.66 17.17
N THR A 47 -0.38 1.18 18.04
CA THR A 47 1.07 0.92 18.00
C THR A 47 1.56 0.23 19.27
N GLY A 48 2.54 -0.67 19.14
CA GLY A 48 3.28 -1.28 20.26
C GLY A 48 4.35 -0.34 20.83
N MET A 49 5.10 -0.76 21.85
CA MET A 49 6.14 0.09 22.47
C MET A 49 7.30 0.42 21.52
N ASP A 50 7.74 -0.53 20.71
CA ASP A 50 8.88 -0.38 19.78
C ASP A 50 8.39 -0.35 18.32
N ILE A 51 7.46 0.54 18.01
CA ILE A 51 6.82 0.60 16.69
C ILE A 51 7.80 1.03 15.59
N LEU A 52 7.78 0.32 14.47
CA LEU A 52 8.40 0.74 13.21
C LEU A 52 7.31 1.21 12.26
N TYR A 53 7.51 2.36 11.63
CA TYR A 53 6.63 2.89 10.59
C TYR A 53 7.22 2.53 9.23
N PRO A 54 6.86 1.37 8.64
CA PRO A 54 7.48 0.93 7.40
C PRO A 54 7.05 1.82 6.24
N ASP A 55 7.81 1.77 5.15
CA ASP A 55 7.45 2.43 3.91
C ASP A 55 6.27 1.77 3.21
N ILE A 56 6.01 0.49 3.48
CA ILE A 56 4.95 -0.29 2.82
C ILE A 56 4.11 -1.07 3.85
N LEU A 57 2.82 -0.74 3.91
CA LEU A 57 1.79 -1.49 4.63
C LEU A 57 0.82 -2.09 3.60
N THR A 58 0.58 -3.40 3.61
CA THR A 58 -0.32 -4.06 2.65
C THR A 58 -1.68 -4.42 3.23
N GLU A 59 -1.81 -4.37 4.56
CA GLU A 59 -3.02 -4.74 5.28
C GLU A 59 -3.55 -3.56 6.11
N PRO A 60 -4.87 -3.29 6.09
CA PRO A 60 -5.93 -3.95 5.31
C PRO A 60 -5.98 -3.51 3.83
N PHE A 61 -5.16 -2.54 3.44
CA PHE A 61 -4.98 -2.05 2.07
C PHE A 61 -3.58 -1.47 1.92
N LEU A 62 -3.13 -1.31 0.68
CA LEU A 62 -1.80 -0.76 0.40
C LEU A 62 -1.71 0.70 0.84
N LEU A 63 -0.82 0.98 1.79
CA LEU A 63 -0.32 2.30 2.13
C LEU A 63 1.19 2.34 1.88
N VAL A 64 1.65 3.45 1.34
CA VAL A 64 3.06 3.68 1.04
C VAL A 64 3.54 5.02 1.60
N SER A 65 4.81 5.11 1.97
CA SER A 65 5.45 6.37 2.33
C SER A 65 5.53 7.32 1.14
N LYS A 66 5.97 8.55 1.40
CA LYS A 66 6.15 9.55 0.36
C LYS A 66 7.20 9.11 -0.66
N GLU A 67 8.28 8.53 -0.18
CA GLU A 67 9.44 8.07 -0.94
C GLU A 67 9.02 6.96 -1.91
N VAL A 68 8.25 5.98 -1.42
CA VAL A 68 7.70 4.91 -2.27
C VAL A 68 6.68 5.47 -3.26
N MET A 69 5.79 6.38 -2.85
CA MET A 69 4.88 7.06 -3.78
C MET A 69 5.64 7.74 -4.92
N ASP A 70 6.71 8.47 -4.60
CA ASP A 70 7.50 9.18 -5.60
C ASP A 70 8.16 8.20 -6.58
N VAL A 71 8.65 7.03 -6.12
CA VAL A 71 9.13 5.95 -7.00
C VAL A 71 8.01 5.41 -7.89
N LEU A 72 6.83 5.09 -7.34
CA LEU A 72 5.71 4.58 -8.14
C LEU A 72 5.33 5.53 -9.27
N LYS A 73 5.35 6.86 -9.01
CA LYS A 73 5.09 7.89 -10.03
C LYS A 73 6.15 7.95 -11.13
N MET A 74 7.39 7.51 -10.89
CA MET A 74 8.40 7.41 -11.95
C MET A 74 8.03 6.35 -12.99
N TYR A 75 7.28 5.31 -12.60
CA TYR A 75 6.88 4.22 -13.49
C TYR A 75 5.45 4.36 -14.02
N GLU A 76 4.56 5.02 -13.26
CA GLU A 76 3.21 5.37 -13.69
C GLU A 76 2.84 6.78 -13.17
N GLU A 77 3.15 7.80 -13.97
CA GLU A 77 2.94 9.22 -13.61
C GLU A 77 1.47 9.54 -13.30
N THR A 78 0.54 8.89 -14.00
CA THR A 78 -0.90 9.15 -13.91
C THR A 78 -1.59 8.40 -12.78
N MET A 79 -0.86 7.64 -11.95
CA MET A 79 -1.42 6.87 -10.84
C MET A 79 -2.08 7.80 -9.79
N PRO A 80 -3.40 7.70 -9.54
CA PRO A 80 -4.02 8.35 -8.38
C PRO A 80 -3.56 7.80 -7.03
N PHE A 81 -3.45 8.71 -6.08
CA PHE A 81 -3.17 8.44 -4.67
C PHE A 81 -4.17 9.18 -3.79
N LEU A 82 -4.61 8.55 -2.70
CA LEU A 82 -5.38 9.19 -1.64
C LEU A 82 -4.49 9.43 -0.43
N PHE A 83 -4.60 10.59 0.21
CA PHE A 83 -3.78 10.90 1.39
C PHE A 83 -4.38 10.26 2.64
N VAL A 84 -3.58 9.63 3.47
CA VAL A 84 -4.04 8.94 4.68
C VAL A 84 -3.18 9.34 5.85
N VAL A 85 -3.81 9.83 6.93
CA VAL A 85 -3.14 10.01 8.22
C VAL A 85 -3.62 8.92 9.15
N LEU A 86 -2.66 8.16 9.69
CA LEU A 86 -2.86 7.20 10.76
C LEU A 86 -2.62 7.90 12.10
N PHE A 87 -3.52 7.73 13.06
CA PHE A 87 -3.45 8.37 14.36
C PHE A 87 -3.61 7.35 15.48
N ASP A 88 -2.63 7.27 16.38
CA ASP A 88 -2.74 6.52 17.63
C ASP A 88 -3.30 7.45 18.70
N THR A 89 -4.59 7.28 19.02
CA THR A 89 -5.28 8.11 20.01
C THR A 89 -4.75 7.94 21.43
N ALA A 90 -4.19 6.78 21.76
CA ALA A 90 -3.71 6.51 23.11
C ALA A 90 -2.36 7.17 23.37
N LYS A 91 -1.50 7.26 22.35
CA LYS A 91 -0.17 7.85 22.45
C LYS A 91 -0.06 9.28 21.90
N GLY A 92 -1.06 9.74 21.14
CA GLY A 92 -1.00 11.03 20.46
C GLY A 92 -0.02 11.06 19.28
N GLU A 93 0.33 9.89 18.75
CA GLU A 93 1.24 9.74 17.61
C GLU A 93 0.48 9.75 16.28
N ASN A 94 1.14 10.19 15.21
CA ASN A 94 0.58 10.13 13.87
C ASN A 94 1.63 9.83 12.82
N ALA A 95 1.19 9.20 11.74
CA ALA A 95 2.01 8.93 10.56
C ALA A 95 1.21 9.20 9.30
N SER A 96 1.87 9.78 8.30
CA SER A 96 1.25 10.11 7.01
C SER A 96 1.67 9.12 5.95
N TYR A 97 0.69 8.64 5.18
CA TYR A 97 0.84 7.67 4.13
C TYR A 97 0.03 8.06 2.90
N TYR A 98 0.30 7.39 1.79
CA TYR A 98 -0.43 7.51 0.54
C TYR A 98 -1.00 6.16 0.16
N LEU A 99 -2.26 6.14 -0.24
CA LEU A 99 -2.96 4.95 -0.73
C LEU A 99 -2.96 4.99 -2.26
N PRO A 100 -2.08 4.23 -2.94
CA PRO A 100 -2.12 4.10 -4.39
C PRO A 100 -3.39 3.37 -4.83
N ILE A 101 -4.11 3.96 -5.77
CA ILE A 101 -5.25 3.30 -6.41
C ILE A 101 -4.69 2.37 -7.47
N LEU A 102 -4.61 1.07 -7.21
CA LEU A 102 -4.05 0.12 -8.17
C LEU A 102 -5.08 -0.25 -9.24
N LYS A 103 -4.59 -0.55 -10.45
CA LYS A 103 -5.42 -1.23 -11.47
C LYS A 103 -5.72 -2.66 -11.01
N GLU A 104 -6.92 -3.13 -11.29
CA GLU A 104 -7.26 -4.56 -11.18
C GLU A 104 -6.77 -5.26 -12.44
N GLY A 105 -5.86 -6.20 -12.29
CA GLY A 105 -5.24 -6.94 -13.38
C GLY A 105 -5.53 -8.44 -13.34
N ASP A 106 -5.05 -9.10 -14.37
CA ASP A 106 -5.02 -10.55 -14.55
C ASP A 106 -3.58 -11.02 -14.88
N GLY A 107 -3.42 -12.23 -15.40
CA GLY A 107 -2.11 -12.79 -15.77
C GLY A 107 -1.40 -12.07 -16.91
N ASP A 108 -2.12 -11.30 -17.73
CA ASP A 108 -1.56 -10.56 -18.87
C ASP A 108 -1.31 -9.07 -18.56
N CYS A 109 -1.62 -8.64 -17.33
CA CYS A 109 -1.42 -7.27 -16.87
C CYS A 109 0.06 -6.85 -16.94
N ARG A 110 0.32 -5.69 -17.54
CA ARG A 110 1.68 -5.13 -17.72
C ARG A 110 1.95 -3.86 -16.93
N GLU A 111 1.03 -3.47 -16.05
CA GLU A 111 1.24 -2.30 -15.18
C GLU A 111 2.45 -2.53 -14.26
N PRO A 112 3.18 -1.46 -13.88
CA PRO A 112 4.32 -1.58 -12.98
C PRO A 112 3.92 -2.11 -11.60
N VAL A 113 2.76 -1.69 -11.09
CA VAL A 113 2.13 -2.23 -9.89
C VAL A 113 0.64 -2.37 -10.12
N TYR A 114 0.08 -3.53 -9.80
CA TYR A 114 -1.36 -3.79 -9.90
C TYR A 114 -1.82 -4.72 -8.77
N ARG A 115 -3.13 -4.87 -8.63
CA ARG A 115 -3.70 -5.89 -7.75
C ARG A 115 -4.44 -6.94 -8.55
N ILE A 116 -4.36 -8.19 -8.11
CA ILE A 116 -5.10 -9.30 -8.68
C ILE A 116 -5.90 -9.99 -7.58
N LYS A 117 -7.12 -10.42 -7.89
CA LYS A 117 -7.97 -11.13 -6.93
C LYS A 117 -7.64 -12.61 -6.98
N ASN A 118 -7.05 -13.13 -5.92
CA ASN A 118 -6.80 -14.56 -5.77
C ASN A 118 -7.77 -15.15 -4.74
N ARG A 119 -8.70 -15.99 -5.19
CA ARG A 119 -9.82 -16.51 -4.39
C ARG A 119 -10.60 -15.37 -3.72
N ASN A 120 -10.32 -15.13 -2.43
CA ASN A 120 -10.99 -14.13 -1.59
C ASN A 120 -10.06 -13.02 -1.10
N GLN A 121 -8.81 -12.96 -1.55
CA GLN A 121 -7.83 -11.96 -1.12
C GLN A 121 -7.25 -11.22 -2.31
N TRP A 122 -6.99 -9.92 -2.10
CA TRP A 122 -6.26 -9.11 -3.06
C TRP A 122 -4.77 -9.34 -2.87
N GLU A 123 -4.07 -9.58 -3.96
CA GLU A 123 -2.62 -9.67 -3.97
C GLU A 123 -2.06 -8.50 -4.76
N ILE A 124 -1.01 -7.87 -4.23
CA ILE A 124 -0.31 -6.78 -4.92
C ILE A 124 0.83 -7.40 -5.71
N ARG A 125 0.87 -7.10 -7.01
CA ARG A 125 1.90 -7.53 -7.95
C ARG A 125 2.76 -6.32 -8.28
N VAL A 126 4.06 -6.46 -8.08
CA VAL A 126 5.07 -5.44 -8.39
C VAL A 126 6.04 -6.00 -9.42
N ARG A 127 6.32 -5.24 -10.46
CA ARG A 127 7.28 -5.61 -11.51
C ARG A 127 8.71 -5.57 -10.96
N MET A 128 9.58 -6.44 -11.45
CA MET A 128 10.97 -6.58 -10.98
C MET A 128 11.72 -5.24 -10.92
N ASP A 129 11.71 -4.47 -12.00
CA ASP A 129 12.42 -3.19 -12.10
C ASP A 129 11.93 -2.15 -11.08
N VAL A 130 10.63 -2.16 -10.74
CA VAL A 130 10.07 -1.31 -9.69
C VAL A 130 10.56 -1.79 -8.32
N ALA A 131 10.51 -3.10 -8.07
CA ALA A 131 10.97 -3.69 -6.82
C ALA A 131 12.47 -3.39 -6.58
N GLU A 132 13.31 -3.53 -7.59
CA GLU A 132 14.73 -3.15 -7.55
C GLU A 132 14.91 -1.66 -7.23
N SER A 133 14.11 -0.80 -7.86
CA SER A 133 14.14 0.66 -7.63
C SER A 133 13.80 1.03 -6.18
N LEU A 134 12.86 0.32 -5.57
CA LEU A 134 12.48 0.49 -4.16
C LEU A 134 13.60 0.00 -3.24
N LEU A 135 14.15 -1.19 -3.49
CA LEU A 135 15.25 -1.75 -2.71
C LEU A 135 16.52 -0.88 -2.78
N ALA A 136 16.88 -0.40 -3.98
CA ALA A 136 18.05 0.45 -4.18
C ALA A 136 17.95 1.80 -3.46
N ARG A 137 16.73 2.24 -3.11
CA ARG A 137 16.47 3.47 -2.34
C ARG A 137 16.28 3.21 -0.85
N GLY A 138 16.42 1.96 -0.40
CA GLY A 138 16.33 1.59 1.00
C GLY A 138 14.90 1.50 1.54
N ALA A 139 13.90 1.24 0.68
CA ALA A 139 12.51 1.10 1.15
C ALA A 139 12.37 -0.03 2.18
N GLU A 140 11.78 0.27 3.33
CA GLU A 140 11.66 -0.63 4.47
C GLU A 140 10.27 -1.29 4.57
N GLY A 141 10.23 -2.46 5.23
CA GLY A 141 8.97 -3.15 5.51
C GLY A 141 8.33 -3.87 4.32
N MET A 142 9.12 -4.19 3.30
CA MET A 142 8.70 -4.96 2.12
C MET A 142 9.18 -6.41 2.18
N GLU A 143 8.30 -7.35 1.85
CA GLU A 143 8.58 -8.75 1.55
C GLU A 143 8.17 -9.05 0.11
N LEU A 144 9.08 -9.63 -0.67
CA LEU A 144 8.87 -10.00 -2.07
C LEU A 144 8.86 -11.52 -2.21
N THR A 145 7.78 -12.08 -2.75
CA THR A 145 7.66 -13.52 -3.03
C THR A 145 7.55 -13.76 -4.53
N ALA A 146 8.34 -14.70 -5.06
CA ALA A 146 8.26 -15.12 -6.45
C ALA A 146 6.88 -15.72 -6.76
N ILE A 147 6.42 -15.51 -7.99
CA ILE A 147 5.15 -16.04 -8.49
C ILE A 147 5.48 -17.30 -9.28
N VAL A 148 4.89 -18.44 -8.89
CA VAL A 148 5.06 -19.73 -9.55
C VAL A 148 3.86 -20.01 -10.45
#